data_AF-A0A7D7QS81-F1
#
_entry.id   AF-A0A7D7QS81-F1
#
_cell.length_a   1.000
_cell.length_b   1.000
_cell.length_c   1.000
_cell.angle_alpha   90.00
_cell.angle_beta   90.00
_cell.angle_gamma   90.00
#
_symmetry.space_group_name_H-M   'P 1'
#
loop_
_entity.id
_entity.type
_entity.pdbx_description
1 polymer ?
#
loop_
_entity_poly.entity_id
_entity_poly.type
_entity_poly.pdbx_seq_one_letter_code
_entity_poly.pdbx_strand_id
1 'polypeptide(L)' 'MFTEDELKQWFISLKLEESTKTVIEQIRTSEPLRRVGGGGRNVSGNYSSIKMGIGLVFDL' A
#
# COMPACT_ATOMS: atom_id res chain seq x y z
N MET A 1 -8.39 -3.03 -3.88
CA MET A 1 -8.19 -1.62 -4.29
C MET A 1 -9.45 -0.88 -3.86
N PHE A 2 -9.33 0.27 -3.19
CA PHE A 2 -10.53 1.00 -2.74
C PHE A 2 -11.48 1.24 -3.90
N THR A 3 -12.77 1.00 -3.68
CA THR A 3 -13.82 1.53 -4.55
C THR A 3 -13.87 3.05 -4.42
N GLU A 4 -14.50 3.72 -5.38
CA GLU A 4 -14.61 5.19 -5.38
C GLU A 4 -15.30 5.72 -4.12
N ASP A 5 -16.29 4.99 -3.61
CA ASP A 5 -17.03 5.36 -2.41
C ASP A 5 -16.22 5.12 -1.13
N GLU A 6 -15.47 4.02 -1.07
CA GLU A 6 -14.54 3.74 0.04
C GLU A 6 -13.44 4.80 0.13
N LEU A 7 -12.92 5.26 -1.02
CA LEU A 7 -11.90 6.30 -1.08
C LEU A 7 -12.44 7.65 -0.59
N LYS A 8 -13.66 8.02 -0.96
CA LYS A 8 -14.31 9.24 -0.46
C LYS A 8 -14.54 9.18 1.05
N GLN A 9 -15.03 8.05 1.57
CA GLN A 9 -15.20 7.84 3.01
C GLN A 9 -13.86 7.96 3.76
N TRP A 10 -12.79 7.43 3.17
CA TRP A 10 -11.44 7.52 3.72
C TRP A 10 -10.90 8.96 3.73
N PHE A 11 -11.11 9.74 2.67
CA PHE A 11 -10.76 11.16 2.65
C PHE A 11 -11.50 11.97 3.72
N ILE A 12 -12.79 11.66 3.94
CA ILE A 12 -13.61 12.30 4.98
C ILE A 12 -13.09 11.93 6.37
N SER A 13 -12.79 10.66 6.63
CA SER A 13 -12.31 10.21 7.94
C SER A 13 -10.97 10.82 8.33
N LEU A 14 -10.10 11.05 7.34
CA LEU A 14 -8.80 11.70 7.52
C LEU A 14 -8.84 13.24 7.46
N LYS A 15 -10.00 13.84 7.17
CA LYS A 15 -10.17 15.30 6.99
C LYS A 15 -9.15 15.91 6.02
N LEU A 16 -8.91 15.23 4.90
CA LEU A 16 -7.92 15.68 3.93
C LEU A 16 -8.36 16.95 3.20
N GLU A 17 -7.43 17.88 3.06
CA GLU A 17 -7.61 19.06 2.21
C GLU A 17 -7.63 18.70 0.72
N GLU A 18 -8.26 19.55 -0.09
CA GLU A 18 -8.42 19.32 -1.52
C GLU A 18 -7.08 19.16 -2.26
N SER A 19 -6.08 19.96 -1.87
CA SER A 19 -4.69 19.86 -2.35
C SER A 19 -4.11 18.45 -2.17
N THR A 20 -4.40 17.81 -1.03
CA THR A 20 -3.91 16.47 -0.72
C THR A 20 -4.64 15.41 -1.52
N LYS A 21 -5.96 15.56 -1.71
CA LYS A 21 -6.75 14.65 -2.56
C LYS A 21 -6.25 14.66 -4.00
N THR A 22 -5.94 15.84 -4.55
CA THR A 22 -5.39 15.96 -5.91
C THR A 22 -4.06 15.21 -6.06
N VAL A 23 -3.17 15.31 -5.07
CA VAL A 23 -1.90 14.57 -5.08
C VAL A 23 -2.13 13.07 -5.02
N ILE A 24 -3.07 12.60 -4.19
CA ILE A 24 -3.40 11.18 -4.09
C ILE A 24 -3.96 10.66 -5.42
N GLU A 25 -4.86 11.39 -6.07
CA GLU A 25 -5.39 11.03 -7.39
C GLU A 25 -4.28 10.96 -8.45
N GLN A 26 -3.35 11.92 -8.44
CA GLN A 26 -2.20 11.90 -9.33
C GLN A 26 -1.31 10.67 -9.11
N ILE A 27 -1.06 10.28 -7.85
CA ILE A 27 -0.26 9.09 -7.52
C ILE A 27 -0.98 7.82 -7.98
N ARG A 28 -2.29 7.72 -7.76
CA ARG A 28 -3.11 6.55 -8.14
C ARG A 28 -3.19 6.32 -9.64
N THR A 29 -3.15 7.40 -10.43
CA THR A 29 -3.21 7.36 -11.89
C THR A 29 -1.84 7.30 -12.55
N SER A 30 -0.77 7.67 -11.83
CA SER A 30 0.59 7.61 -12.34
C SER A 30 1.13 6.17 -12.42
N GLU A 31 1.83 5.87 -13.51
CA GLU A 31 2.61 4.63 -13.61
C GLU A 31 3.72 4.62 -12.55
N PRO A 32 4.04 3.45 -11.96
CA PRO A 32 5.13 3.34 -11.01
C PRO A 32 6.45 3.75 -11.68
N LEU A 33 7.16 4.70 -11.05
CA LEU A 33 8.43 5.27 -11.55
C LEU A 33 9.46 4.19 -11.92
N ARG A 34 9.48 3.08 -11.19
CA ARG A 34 10.26 1.89 -11.52
C ARG A 34 9.41 0.65 -11.38
N ARG A 35 9.54 -0.26 -12.34
CA ARG A 35 9.06 -1.63 -12.18
C ARG A 35 10.08 -2.37 -11.33
N VAL A 36 9.71 -2.68 -10.09
CA VAL A 36 10.50 -3.62 -9.28
C VAL A 36 10.29 -5.01 -9.88
N GLY A 37 11.32 -5.56 -10.51
CA GLY A 37 11.25 -6.92 -11.01
C GLY A 37 11.05 -7.87 -9.84
N GLY A 38 9.93 -8.60 -9.81
CA GLY A 38 9.66 -9.71 -8.89
C GLY A 38 10.52 -10.94 -9.19
N GLY A 39 11.79 -10.73 -9.55
CA GLY A 39 12.74 -11.81 -9.88
C GLY A 39 13.16 -12.61 -8.64
N GLY A 40 13.00 -12.02 -7.44
CA GLY A 40 12.91 -12.79 -6.22
C GLY A 40 11.48 -13.31 -6.11
N ARG A 41 11.30 -14.63 -6.21
CA ARG A 41 10.05 -15.28 -5.79
C ARG A 41 9.61 -14.66 -4.45
N ASN A 42 8.32 -14.39 -4.26
CA ASN A 42 7.81 -14.08 -2.93
C ASN A 42 8.36 -15.16 -2.00
N VAL A 43 9.19 -14.77 -1.03
CA VAL A 43 9.80 -15.73 -0.11
C VAL A 43 8.72 -16.08 0.88
N SER A 44 8.06 -17.21 0.65
CA SER A 44 7.25 -17.85 1.68
C SER A 44 8.20 -18.36 2.75
N GLY A 45 7.98 -17.95 4.00
CA GLY A 45 8.84 -18.36 5.10
C GLY A 45 8.52 -17.61 6.38
N ASN A 46 8.71 -18.31 7.49
CA ASN A 46 8.65 -17.70 8.81
C ASN A 46 9.90 -16.85 9.01
N TYR A 47 9.81 -15.55 8.76
CA TYR A 47 10.85 -14.63 9.18
C TYR A 47 10.57 -14.21 10.61
N SER A 48 11.33 -14.78 11.56
CA SER A 48 11.30 -14.34 12.95
C SER A 48 11.83 -12.91 13.02
N SER A 49 10.93 -11.92 13.06
CA SER A 49 11.33 -10.53 13.25
C SER A 49 11.79 -10.37 14.70
N ILE A 50 13.10 -10.38 14.92
CA ILE A 50 13.71 -10.15 16.25
C ILE A 50 13.21 -8.83 16.85
N LYS A 51 12.92 -7.84 15.99
CA LYS A 51 12.37 -6.54 16.37
C LYS A 51 10.90 -6.59 16.83
N MET A 52 10.09 -7.51 16.30
CA MET A 52 8.65 -7.59 16.58
C MET A 52 8.27 -8.73 17.53
N GLY A 53 9.22 -9.60 17.90
CA GLY A 53 8.97 -10.74 18.80
C GLY A 53 7.96 -11.78 18.29
N ILE A 54 7.48 -11.62 17.05
CA ILE A 54 6.43 -12.43 16.42
C ILE A 54 6.89 -12.79 15.00
N GLY A 55 6.63 -14.03 14.58
CA GLY A 55 6.90 -14.49 13.22
C GLY A 55 5.93 -13.86 12.23
N LEU A 56 6.46 -13.20 11.21
CA LEU A 56 5.64 -12.70 10.10
C LEU A 56 5.50 -13.84 9.09
N VAL A 57 4.25 -14.28 8.87
CA VAL A 57 3.89 -15.26 7.84
C VAL A 57 3.31 -14.51 6.65
N PHE A 58 3.85 -14.75 5.47
CA PHE A 58 3.30 -14.26 4.21
C PHE A 58 3.01 -15.46 3.32
N ASP A 59 1.75 -15.59 2.89
CA ASP A 59 1.31 -16.60 1.92
C ASP A 59 1.14 -15.99 0.53
N LEU A 60 1.26 -16.84 -0.50
CA LEU A 60 1.17 -16.49 -1.92
C LEU A 60 -0.25 -16.66 -2.46
#